data_AF-A0A933HMX5-F1
#
_entry.id   AF-A0A933HMX5-F1
#
_cell.length_a   1.000
_cell.length_b   1.000
_cell.length_c   1.000
_cell.angle_alpha   90.00
_cell.angle_beta   90.00
_cell.angle_gamma   90.00
#
_symmetry.space_group_name_H-M   'P 1'
#
loop_
_entity.id
_entity.type
_entity.pdbx_description
1 polymer ?
#
loop_
_entity_poly.entity_id
_entity_poly.type
_entity_poly.pdbx_seq_one_letter_code
_entity_poly.pdbx_strand_id
1 'polypeptide(L)' 'MTDEQQLLQAERLRGFEARNARGEKIEPGDWMPDEYRKQLIRMISQHAHSEIVGMLPEGAW' A
#
# COMPACT_ATOMS: atom_id res chain seq x y z
N MET A 1 4.35 23.64 -7.78
CA MET A 1 3.98 23.16 -6.44
C MET A 1 4.59 24.14 -5.47
N THR A 2 3.79 24.79 -4.64
CA THR A 2 4.27 25.86 -3.76
C THR A 2 5.09 25.28 -2.60
N ASP A 3 6.00 26.06 -2.01
CA ASP A 3 6.84 25.61 -0.89
C ASP A 3 5.98 25.10 0.29
N GLU A 4 4.84 25.73 0.54
CA GLU A 4 3.85 25.30 1.54
C GLU A 4 3.30 23.89 1.27
N GLN A 5 3.04 23.55 -0.01
CA GLN A 5 2.58 22.22 -0.38
C GLN A 5 3.66 21.17 -0.15
N GLN A 6 4.92 21.49 -0.41
CA GLN A 6 6.02 20.56 -0.16
C GLN A 6 6.22 20.30 1.34
N LEU A 7 6.12 21.34 2.17
CA LEU A 7 6.20 21.22 3.62
C LEU A 7 5.07 20.34 4.19
N LEU A 8 3.83 20.56 3.73
CA LEU A 8 2.68 19.75 4.14
C LEU A 8 2.85 18.28 3.76
N GLN A 9 3.37 17.98 2.56
CA GLN A 9 3.62 16.61 2.13
C GLN A 9 4.75 15.96 2.96
N ALA A 10 5.81 16.69 3.26
CA ALA A 10 6.89 16.22 4.12
C ALA A 10 6.40 15.94 5.55
N GLU A 11 5.50 16.75 6.09
CA GLU A 11 4.88 16.52 7.39
C GLU A 11 4.00 15.27 7.40
N ARG A 12 3.13 15.12 6.39
CA ARG A 12 2.31 13.92 6.22
C ARG A 12 3.16 12.65 6.13
N LEU A 13 4.24 12.69 5.34
CA LEU A 13 5.17 11.57 5.19
C LEU A 13 5.80 11.17 6.54
N ARG A 14 6.30 12.15 7.31
CA ARG A 14 6.84 11.91 8.66
C ARG A 14 5.80 11.27 9.59
N GLY A 15 4.55 11.75 9.54
CA GLY A 15 3.45 11.17 10.31
C GLY A 15 3.19 9.70 9.96
N PHE A 16 3.16 9.37 8.67
CA PHE A 16 3.01 8.00 8.18
C PHE A 16 4.17 7.09 8.63
N GLU A 17 5.42 7.54 8.46
CA GLU A 17 6.60 6.78 8.86
C GLU A 17 6.63 6.51 10.37
N ALA A 18 6.24 7.50 11.18
CA ALA A 18 6.17 7.33 12.63
C ALA A 18 5.08 6.32 13.05
N ARG A 19 3.91 6.30 12.39
CA ARG A 19 2.88 5.26 12.62
C ARG A 19 3.41 3.87 12.27
N ASN A 20 4.06 3.74 11.11
CA ASN A 20 4.67 2.50 10.66
C ASN A 20 5.74 1.99 11.64
N ALA A 21 6.62 2.88 12.13
CA ALA A 21 7.66 2.53 13.10
C ALA A 21 7.10 2.05 14.45
N ARG A 22 5.88 2.48 14.82
CA ARG A 22 5.17 1.99 16.00
C ARG A 22 4.42 0.68 15.77
N GLY A 23 4.43 0.14 14.55
CA GLY A 23 3.69 -1.07 14.18
C GLY A 23 2.18 -0.88 14.16
N GLU A 24 1.71 0.36 14.03
CA GLU A 24 0.28 0.63 13.90
C GLU A 24 -0.25 0.15 12.54
N LYS A 25 -1.52 -0.25 12.52
CA LYS A 25 -2.20 -0.57 11.26
C LYS A 25 -2.51 0.72 10.50
N ILE A 26 -2.33 0.64 9.17
CA ILE A 26 -2.74 1.67 8.22
C ILE A 26 -4.03 1.19 7.56
N GLU A 27 -5.11 1.91 7.79
CA GLU A 27 -6.45 1.57 7.30
C GLU A 27 -6.71 2.20 5.92
N PRO A 28 -7.71 1.73 5.14
CA PRO A 28 -7.90 2.19 3.75
C PRO A 28 -8.12 3.69 3.58
N GLY A 29 -8.74 4.34 4.57
CA GLY A 29 -9.02 5.77 4.60
C GLY A 29 -7.86 6.62 5.13
N ASP A 30 -6.81 6.00 5.67
CA ASP A 30 -5.63 6.74 6.12
C ASP A 30 -4.87 7.33 4.94
N TRP A 31 -4.27 8.49 5.18
CA TRP A 31 -3.29 9.04 4.26
C TRP A 31 -2.05 8.15 4.24
N MET A 32 -1.54 7.89 3.03
CA MET A 32 -0.29 7.16 2.77
C MET A 32 0.34 7.70 1.48
N PRO A 33 1.66 7.53 1.28
CA PRO A 33 2.30 7.91 0.03
C PRO A 33 1.67 7.20 -1.18
N ASP A 34 1.51 7.91 -2.30
CA ASP A 34 0.84 7.37 -3.50
C ASP A 34 1.55 6.12 -4.05
N GLU A 35 2.89 6.15 -4.07
CA GLU A 35 3.69 4.98 -4.49
C GLU A 35 3.49 3.80 -3.55
N TYR A 36 3.38 4.04 -2.24
CA TYR A 36 3.08 2.98 -1.27
C TYR A 36 1.73 2.31 -1.57
N ARG A 37 0.68 3.11 -1.83
CA ARG A 37 -0.65 2.62 -2.22
C ARG A 37 -0.60 1.79 -3.51
N LYS A 38 0.10 2.29 -4.54
CA LYS A 38 0.24 1.59 -5.83
C LYS A 38 0.93 0.23 -5.66
N GLN A 39 1.98 0.16 -4.84
CA GLN A 39 2.69 -1.11 -4.59
C GLN A 39 1.82 -2.10 -3.81
N LEU A 40 1.05 -1.65 -2.83
CA LEU A 40 0.10 -2.51 -2.12
C LEU A 40 -0.97 -3.06 -3.06
N ILE A 41 -1.57 -2.22 -3.91
CA ILE A 41 -2.54 -2.67 -4.93
C ILE A 41 -1.90 -3.74 -5.82
N ARG A 42 -0.68 -3.50 -6.32
CA ARG A 42 0.04 -4.47 -7.13
C ARG A 42 0.21 -5.81 -6.41
N MET A 43 0.71 -5.78 -5.18
CA MET A 43 0.99 -6.99 -4.40
C MET A 43 -0.29 -7.77 -4.09
N ILE A 44 -1.33 -7.10 -3.59
CA ILE A 44 -2.61 -7.72 -3.20
C ILE A 44 -3.29 -8.31 -4.44
N SER A 45 -3.31 -7.58 -5.57
CA SER A 45 -3.89 -8.11 -6.80
C SER A 45 -3.13 -9.33 -7.31
N GLN A 46 -1.79 -9.33 -7.29
CA GLN A 46 -1.01 -10.49 -7.71
C GLN A 46 -1.17 -11.68 -6.79
N HIS A 47 -1.30 -11.45 -5.48
CA HIS A 47 -1.65 -12.50 -4.53
C HIS A 47 -3.00 -13.12 -4.88
N ALA A 48 -4.05 -12.30 -5.06
CA ALA A 48 -5.37 -12.79 -5.46
C ALA A 48 -5.37 -13.54 -6.81
N HIS A 49 -4.61 -13.05 -7.80
CA HIS A 49 -4.45 -13.76 -9.07
C HIS A 49 -3.78 -15.12 -8.89
N SER A 50 -2.80 -15.22 -7.99
CA SER A 50 -2.09 -16.48 -7.72
C SER A 50 -3.03 -17.53 -7.13
N GLU A 51 -3.93 -17.14 -6.23
CA GLU A 51 -4.96 -18.03 -5.68
C GLU A 51 -5.89 -18.58 -6.79
N ILE A 52 -6.31 -17.72 -7.73
CA ILE A 52 -7.19 -18.14 -8.84
C ILE A 52 -6.45 -19.06 -9.82
N VAL A 53 -5.24 -18.67 -10.23
CA VAL A 53 -4.44 -19.44 -11.20
C VAL A 53 -3.95 -20.75 -10.61
N GLY A 54 -3.72 -20.81 -9.29
CA GLY A 54 -3.34 -22.03 -8.58
C GLY A 54 -4.34 -23.16 -8.69
N MET A 55 -5.63 -22.86 -8.90
CA MET A 55 -6.68 -23.87 -9.07
C MET A 55 -6.65 -24.55 -10.46
N LEU A 56 -6.04 -23.93 -11.48
CA LEU A 56 -5.96 -24.50 -12.83
C LEU A 56 -5.21 -25.84 -12.89
N PRO A 57 -4.00 -25.98 -12.32
CA PRO A 57 -3.33 -27.27 -12.27
C PRO A 57 -4.03 -28.27 -11.34
N GLU A 58 -4.69 -27.82 -10.27
CA GLU A 58 -5.43 -28.72 -9.37
C GLU A 58 -6.60 -29.42 -10.06
N GLY A 59 -7.31 -28.72 -10.96
CA GLY A 59 -8.43 -29.31 -11.72
C GLY A 59 -8.03 -30.30 -12.83
N ALA A 60 -6.72 -30.47 -13.09
CA ALA A 60 -6.20 -31.40 -14.10
C ALA A 60 -5.88 -32.79 -13.53
N TRP A 61 -6.08 -33.00 -12.23
CA TRP A 61 -5.92 -34.29 -11.53
C TRP A 61 -7.27 -34.85 -11.09
#